data_AF-A0A354P608-F1
#
_entry.id   AF-A0A354P608-F1
#
_cell.length_a   1.000
_cell.length_b   1.000
_cell.length_c   1.000
_cell.angle_alpha   90.00
_cell.angle_beta   90.00
_cell.angle_gamma   90.00
#
_symmetry.space_group_name_H-M   'P 1'
#
loop_
_entity.id
_entity.type
_entity.pdbx_description
1 polymer ?
#
loop_
_entity_poly.entity_id
_entity_poly.type
_entity_poly.pdbx_seq_one_letter_code
_entity_poly.pdbx_strand_id
1 'polypeptide(L)'
;MPNPCHSIGFCPICGDGLCGIRIYKSDDDSTYGLIVCDECDAVWTEPDLTAKPYFPDTEDERSPIDGQPIWGVSSHWADLRECALLGWLGNIDPILHCHGQQPADDDPLDSPAAMDNSLQRSLDNHRMAPPDIDNDEKTS
;
A
#
# COMPACT_ATOMS: atom_id res chain seq x y z
N MET A 1 -4.34 -13.63 11.97
CA MET A 1 -4.19 -13.76 10.50
C MET A 1 -4.23 -12.36 9.92
N PRO A 2 -3.60 -12.08 8.77
CA PRO A 2 -3.76 -10.76 8.14
C PRO A 2 -5.23 -10.55 7.74
N ASN A 3 -5.77 -9.37 8.02
CA ASN A 3 -7.11 -8.97 7.60
C ASN A 3 -7.10 -8.57 6.12
N PRO A 4 -8.24 -8.68 5.41
CA PRO A 4 -8.31 -8.22 4.03
C PRO A 4 -8.10 -6.70 3.95
N CYS A 5 -7.18 -6.27 3.09
CA CYS A 5 -6.95 -4.84 2.82
C CYS A 5 -7.96 -4.28 1.81
N HIS A 6 -8.55 -5.13 0.97
CA HIS A 6 -9.45 -4.74 -0.11
C HIS A 6 -10.77 -5.46 0.06
N SER A 7 -11.75 -4.72 0.60
CA SER A 7 -13.06 -5.25 0.95
C SER A 7 -14.13 -4.53 0.18
N ILE A 8 -15.20 -5.23 -0.20
CA ILE A 8 -16.32 -4.66 -0.95
C ILE A 8 -17.49 -4.21 -0.08
N GLY A 9 -17.47 -4.56 1.21
CA GLY A 9 -18.53 -4.23 2.15
C GLY A 9 -18.52 -5.12 3.40
N PHE A 10 -19.59 -4.98 4.19
CA PHE A 10 -19.90 -5.85 5.32
C PHE A 10 -20.72 -7.05 4.88
N CYS A 11 -20.49 -8.19 5.54
CA CYS A 11 -21.14 -9.44 5.24
C CYS A 11 -22.64 -9.39 5.57
N PRO A 12 -23.53 -9.66 4.59
CA PRO A 12 -24.98 -9.67 4.83
C PRO A 12 -25.46 -10.88 5.63
N ILE A 13 -24.61 -11.88 5.85
CA ILE A 13 -24.95 -13.12 6.57
C ILE A 13 -24.74 -12.96 8.07
N CYS A 14 -23.55 -12.54 8.50
CA CYS A 14 -23.22 -12.35 9.91
C CYS A 14 -23.44 -10.91 10.40
N GLY A 15 -23.45 -9.93 9.48
CA GLY A 15 -23.72 -8.52 9.76
C GLY A 15 -22.50 -7.69 10.19
N ASP A 16 -21.36 -8.31 10.46
CA ASP A 16 -20.17 -7.61 11.03
C ASP A 16 -18.86 -7.90 10.27
N GLY A 17 -18.69 -9.10 9.71
CA GLY A 17 -17.45 -9.48 9.03
C GLY A 17 -17.20 -8.69 7.75
N LEU A 18 -15.93 -8.41 7.45
CA LEU A 18 -15.50 -7.77 6.22
C LEU A 18 -15.47 -8.78 5.08
N CYS A 19 -16.08 -8.41 3.96
CA CYS A 19 -16.07 -9.19 2.72
C CYS A 19 -14.84 -8.80 1.88
N GLY A 20 -13.72 -9.47 2.15
CA GLY A 20 -12.43 -9.24 1.51
C GLY A 20 -12.26 -9.98 0.18
N ILE A 21 -11.48 -9.40 -0.74
CA ILE A 21 -11.12 -10.06 -2.00
C ILE A 21 -9.93 -10.99 -1.74
N ARG A 22 -10.16 -12.28 -1.93
CA ARG A 22 -9.16 -13.34 -1.87
C ARG A 22 -8.86 -13.82 -3.29
N ILE A 23 -7.58 -14.04 -3.58
CA ILE A 23 -7.15 -14.57 -4.86
C ILE A 23 -6.60 -15.98 -4.67
N TYR A 24 -6.75 -16.81 -5.69
CA TYR A 24 -6.03 -18.08 -5.76
C TYR A 24 -5.62 -18.40 -7.21
N LYS A 25 -4.55 -19.17 -7.35
CA LYS A 25 -4.10 -19.71 -8.63
C LYS A 25 -4.60 -21.14 -8.80
N SER A 26 -5.13 -21.43 -9.97
CA SER A 26 -5.52 -22.76 -10.41
C SER A 26 -4.37 -23.48 -11.11
N ASP A 27 -4.47 -24.80 -11.26
CA ASP A 27 -3.45 -25.66 -11.88
C ASP A 27 -3.20 -25.34 -13.36
N ASP A 28 -4.17 -24.71 -14.03
CA ASP A 28 -4.05 -24.21 -15.41
C ASP A 28 -3.38 -22.83 -15.51
N ASP A 29 -2.79 -22.35 -14.40
CA ASP A 29 -2.18 -21.03 -14.23
C ASP A 29 -3.18 -19.86 -14.34
N SER A 30 -4.48 -20.16 -14.40
CA SER A 30 -5.55 -19.17 -14.31
C SER A 30 -5.62 -18.60 -12.90
N THR A 31 -5.95 -17.32 -12.81
CA THR A 31 -6.06 -16.58 -11.54
C THR A 31 -7.52 -16.23 -11.31
N TYR A 32 -8.06 -16.60 -10.16
CA TYR A 32 -9.45 -16.40 -9.79
C TYR A 32 -9.57 -15.53 -8.54
N GLY A 33 -10.60 -14.68 -8.54
CA GLY A 33 -11.00 -13.89 -7.39
C GLY A 33 -12.22 -14.48 -6.71
N LEU A 34 -12.23 -14.43 -5.39
CA LEU A 34 -13.36 -14.74 -4.54
C LEU A 34 -13.53 -13.59 -3.56
N ILE A 35 -14.76 -13.32 -3.15
CA ILE A 35 -15.02 -12.53 -1.95
C ILE A 35 -15.26 -13.50 -0.80
N VAL A 36 -14.55 -13.29 0.30
CA VAL A 36 -14.62 -14.14 1.48
C VAL A 36 -14.88 -13.27 2.70
N CYS A 37 -15.89 -13.64 3.50
CA CYS A 37 -16.12 -13.03 4.81
C CYS A 37 -15.09 -13.55 5.80
N ASP A 38 -14.41 -12.66 6.53
CA ASP A 38 -13.40 -12.98 7.53
C ASP A 38 -13.94 -13.59 8.84
N GLU A 39 -15.25 -13.51 9.08
CA GLU A 39 -15.88 -14.01 10.32
C GLU A 39 -16.65 -15.33 10.13
N CYS A 40 -17.38 -15.49 9.03
CA CYS A 40 -18.27 -16.65 8.82
C CYS A 40 -17.93 -17.49 7.57
N ASP A 41 -16.83 -17.18 6.91
CA ASP A 41 -16.30 -17.89 5.74
C ASP A 41 -17.28 -18.02 4.56
N ALA A 42 -18.31 -17.18 4.51
CA ALA A 42 -19.20 -17.06 3.36
C ALA A 42 -18.39 -16.59 2.13
N VAL A 43 -18.62 -17.24 0.99
CA VAL A 43 -17.88 -17.02 -0.26
C VAL A 43 -18.81 -16.56 -1.39
N TRP A 44 -18.38 -15.55 -2.14
CA TRP A 44 -19.00 -15.10 -3.39
C TRP A 44 -18.01 -15.15 -4.54
N THR A 45 -18.48 -15.51 -5.73
CA THR A 45 -17.65 -15.65 -6.95
C THR A 45 -17.72 -14.44 -7.87
N GLU A 46 -18.64 -13.51 -7.60
CA GLU A 46 -18.83 -12.27 -8.36
C GLU A 46 -18.42 -11.08 -7.50
N PRO A 47 -18.03 -9.93 -8.08
CA PRO A 47 -17.53 -8.76 -7.36
C PRO A 47 -18.63 -7.99 -6.60
N ASP A 48 -19.65 -8.68 -6.08
CA ASP A 48 -20.72 -8.12 -5.26
C ASP A 48 -21.30 -9.16 -4.30
N LEU A 49 -22.11 -8.70 -3.35
CA LEU A 49 -22.72 -9.54 -2.30
C LEU A 49 -24.19 -9.87 -2.59
N THR A 50 -24.67 -9.62 -3.81
CA THR A 50 -26.09 -9.79 -4.18
C THR A 50 -26.43 -11.24 -4.49
N ALA A 51 -25.45 -12.00 -5.00
CA ALA A 51 -25.59 -13.43 -5.23
C ALA A 51 -25.71 -14.21 -3.91
N LYS A 52 -26.28 -15.41 -4.00
CA LYS A 52 -26.33 -16.33 -2.86
C LYS A 52 -24.91 -16.80 -2.52
N PRO A 53 -24.45 -16.68 -1.27
CA PRO A 53 -23.12 -17.17 -0.89
C PRO A 53 -23.03 -18.70 -0.94
N TYR A 54 -21.82 -19.15 -1.21
CA TYR A 54 -21.36 -20.51 -1.00
C TYR A 54 -20.68 -20.61 0.38
N PHE A 55 -20.88 -21.72 1.07
CA PHE A 55 -20.16 -22.03 2.32
C PHE A 55 -19.28 -23.25 2.05
N PRO A 56 -17.95 -23.11 2.09
CA PRO A 56 -17.04 -24.23 1.90
C PRO A 56 -17.25 -25.28 2.99
N ASP A 57 -17.00 -26.55 2.65
CA ASP A 57 -16.92 -27.61 3.63
C ASP A 57 -15.69 -27.37 4.51
N THR A 58 -15.87 -27.32 5.83
CA THR A 58 -14.79 -27.13 6.81
C THR A 58 -13.71 -28.22 6.74
N GLU A 59 -14.02 -29.41 6.24
CA GLU A 59 -13.04 -30.49 6.07
C GLU A 59 -12.35 -30.46 4.69
N ASP A 60 -12.97 -29.82 3.68
CA ASP A 60 -12.45 -29.74 2.31
C ASP A 60 -12.85 -28.42 1.61
N GLU A 61 -12.17 -27.34 2.00
CA GLU A 61 -12.47 -25.98 1.56
C GLU A 61 -12.02 -25.77 0.10
N ARG A 62 -12.93 -26.04 -0.84
CA ARG A 62 -12.72 -25.93 -2.29
C ARG A 62 -13.53 -24.82 -2.94
N SER A 63 -12.94 -24.25 -3.99
CA SER A 63 -13.57 -23.26 -4.83
C SER A 63 -14.75 -23.87 -5.57
N PRO A 64 -15.92 -23.21 -5.59
CA PRO A 64 -17.04 -23.65 -6.41
C PRO A 64 -16.82 -23.44 -7.92
N ILE A 65 -15.74 -22.75 -8.31
CA ILE A 65 -15.42 -22.43 -9.72
C ILE A 65 -14.74 -23.62 -10.41
N ASP A 66 -13.69 -24.16 -9.79
CA ASP A 66 -12.78 -25.15 -10.39
C ASP A 66 -12.40 -26.30 -9.44
N GLY A 67 -12.90 -26.28 -8.21
CA GLY A 67 -12.60 -27.30 -7.20
C GLY A 67 -11.19 -27.20 -6.61
N GLN A 68 -10.47 -26.09 -6.82
CA GLN A 68 -9.13 -25.88 -6.25
C GLN A 68 -9.20 -25.41 -4.80
N PRO A 69 -8.16 -25.66 -3.98
CA PRO A 69 -8.09 -25.15 -2.61
C PRO A 69 -8.11 -23.62 -2.60
N ILE A 70 -9.05 -23.03 -1.84
CA ILE A 70 -9.15 -21.56 -1.68
C ILE A 70 -8.27 -21.04 -0.53
N TRP A 71 -7.59 -21.94 0.16
CA TRP A 71 -6.64 -21.65 1.23
C TRP A 71 -5.31 -22.37 0.96
N GLY A 72 -4.24 -21.89 1.60
CA GLY A 72 -2.90 -22.43 1.45
C GLY A 72 -1.98 -21.52 0.64
N VAL A 73 -0.90 -22.09 0.10
CA VAL A 73 0.23 -21.32 -0.47
C VAL A 73 -0.08 -20.65 -1.81
N SER A 74 -1.06 -21.17 -2.55
CA SER A 74 -1.50 -20.61 -3.83
C SER A 74 -2.58 -19.54 -3.67
N SER A 75 -2.91 -19.16 -2.42
CA SER A 75 -3.98 -18.21 -2.12
C SER A 75 -3.59 -17.18 -1.06
N HIS A 76 -4.00 -15.93 -1.28
CA HIS A 76 -3.77 -14.82 -0.37
C HIS A 76 -4.85 -13.76 -0.53
N TRP A 77 -4.88 -12.79 0.40
CA TRP A 77 -5.71 -11.59 0.23
C TRP A 77 -5.13 -10.75 -0.91
N ALA A 78 -5.98 -10.36 -1.86
CA ALA A 78 -5.54 -9.70 -3.07
C ALA A 78 -4.85 -8.37 -2.78
N ASP A 79 -3.84 -8.02 -3.57
CA ASP A 79 -3.30 -6.66 -3.67
C ASP A 79 -4.08 -5.82 -4.70
N LEU A 80 -3.78 -4.52 -4.80
CA LEU A 80 -4.47 -3.62 -5.75
C LEU A 80 -4.23 -4.01 -7.22
N ARG A 81 -3.05 -4.54 -7.55
CA ARG A 81 -2.73 -4.96 -8.94
C ARG A 81 -3.56 -6.17 -9.32
N GLU A 82 -3.71 -7.11 -8.40
CA GLU A 82 -4.57 -8.28 -8.54
C GLU A 82 -6.04 -7.91 -8.66
N CYS A 83 -6.52 -6.97 -7.84
CA CYS A 83 -7.88 -6.43 -7.99
C CYS A 83 -8.08 -5.76 -9.37
N ALA A 84 -7.05 -5.11 -9.92
CA ALA A 84 -7.07 -4.54 -11.25
C ALA A 84 -7.12 -5.62 -12.35
N LEU A 85 -6.33 -6.69 -12.20
CA LEU A 85 -6.32 -7.83 -13.13
C LEU A 85 -7.69 -8.53 -13.19
N LEU A 86 -8.38 -8.63 -12.06
CA LEU A 86 -9.74 -9.15 -11.98
C LEU A 86 -10.80 -8.19 -12.56
N GLY A 87 -10.45 -6.91 -12.72
CA GLY A 87 -11.40 -5.85 -13.10
C GLY A 87 -12.32 -5.41 -11.97
N TRP A 88 -11.97 -5.68 -10.71
CA TRP A 88 -12.83 -5.50 -9.52
C TRP A 88 -12.56 -4.20 -8.75
N LEU A 89 -11.64 -3.35 -9.21
CA LEU A 89 -11.31 -2.09 -8.54
C LEU A 89 -12.53 -1.18 -8.30
N GLY A 90 -13.51 -1.19 -9.21
CA GLY A 90 -14.73 -0.39 -9.08
C GLY A 90 -15.70 -0.88 -8.00
N ASN A 91 -15.44 -2.05 -7.42
CA ASN A 91 -16.30 -2.70 -6.43
C ASN A 91 -15.75 -2.63 -5.01
N ILE A 92 -14.48 -2.19 -4.85
CA ILE A 92 -13.86 -2.02 -3.54
C ILE A 92 -14.48 -0.82 -2.83
N ASP A 93 -14.87 -1.00 -1.58
CA ASP A 93 -15.31 0.10 -0.73
C ASP A 93 -14.07 0.92 -0.30
N PRO A 94 -13.96 2.19 -0.70
CA PRO A 94 -12.79 3.02 -0.42
C PRO A 94 -12.62 3.33 1.07
N ILE A 95 -13.67 3.19 1.88
CA ILE A 95 -13.63 3.42 3.34
C ILE A 95 -13.06 2.19 4.06
N LEU A 96 -13.38 0.99 3.56
CA LEU A 96 -12.93 -0.27 4.14
C LEU A 96 -11.57 -0.73 3.61
N HIS A 97 -10.99 0.05 2.70
CA HIS A 97 -9.64 -0.15 2.21
C HIS A 97 -8.61 0.14 3.31
N CYS A 98 -7.65 -0.76 3.53
CA CYS A 98 -6.62 -0.49 4.52
C CYS A 98 -5.69 0.64 4.03
N HIS A 99 -5.83 1.84 4.61
CA HIS A 99 -5.05 3.03 4.24
C HIS A 99 -3.53 2.94 4.59
N GLY A 100 -2.97 1.76 4.84
CA GLY A 100 -1.74 1.61 5.64
C GLY A 100 -0.70 0.58 5.20
N GLN A 101 -0.85 -0.09 4.06
CA GLN A 101 0.18 -1.00 3.54
C GLN A 101 0.41 -0.80 2.04
N GLN A 102 0.78 0.42 1.65
CA GLN A 102 1.76 0.51 0.57
C GLN A 102 3.01 -0.24 1.05
N PRO A 103 3.53 -1.24 0.31
CA PRO A 103 4.87 -1.76 0.61
C PRO A 103 5.77 -0.54 0.63
N ALA A 104 6.44 -0.31 1.76
CA ALA A 104 7.20 0.91 2.04
C ALA A 104 7.74 1.52 0.76
N ASP A 105 7.19 2.68 0.37
CA ASP A 105 7.91 3.55 -0.56
C ASP A 105 9.31 3.64 0.04
N ASP A 106 10.30 3.14 -0.69
CA ASP A 106 11.71 3.14 -0.30
C ASP A 106 12.04 4.48 0.36
N ASP A 107 12.24 4.47 1.67
CA ASP A 107 12.64 5.65 2.44
C ASP A 107 14.01 6.08 1.91
N PRO A 108 14.14 7.14 1.10
CA PRO A 108 15.43 7.61 0.64
C PRO A 108 15.94 8.63 1.66
N LEU A 109 15.96 8.27 2.94
CA LEU A 109 16.62 9.02 4.00
C LEU A 109 17.68 8.17 4.70
N ASP A 110 18.42 7.37 3.93
CA ASP A 110 19.83 7.11 4.25
C ASP A 110 20.70 8.01 3.36
N SER A 111 20.77 9.29 3.73
CA SER A 111 21.85 10.17 3.27
C SER A 111 22.90 10.26 4.38
N PRO A 112 24.13 9.80 4.15
CA PRO A 112 25.17 9.78 5.17
C PRO A 112 25.53 11.20 5.57
N ALA A 113 25.50 11.45 6.89
CA ALA A 113 26.08 12.63 7.49
C ALA A 113 27.58 12.70 7.19
N ALA A 114 27.95 13.47 6.17
CA ALA A 114 29.31 13.95 5.95
C ALA A 114 29.24 15.39 5.40
N MET A 115 28.88 16.33 6.27
CA MET A 115 29.14 17.75 6.02
C MET A 115 30.58 18.04 6.44
N ASP A 116 31.49 18.06 5.46
CA ASP A 116 32.79 18.72 5.57
C ASP A 116 32.55 20.23 5.69
N ASN A 117 32.79 20.75 6.89
CA ASN A 117 32.57 22.14 7.25
C ASN A 117 33.88 22.95 7.15
N SER A 118 34.41 23.12 5.94
CA SER A 118 35.66 23.86 5.73
C SER A 118 35.60 25.03 4.74
N LEU A 119 34.42 25.48 4.28
CA LEU A 119 34.34 26.58 3.29
C LEU A 119 33.41 27.76 3.62
N GLN A 120 32.83 27.84 4.82
CA GLN A 120 32.00 29.00 5.23
C GLN A 120 32.71 29.92 6.25
N ARG A 121 33.96 30.30 5.98
CA ARG A 121 34.71 31.29 6.79
C ARG A 121 35.43 32.37 5.97
N SER A 122 34.95 32.68 4.76
CA SER A 122 35.64 33.60 3.85
C SER A 122 34.82 34.82 3.38
N LEU A 123 33.62 35.10 3.90
CA LEU A 123 32.77 36.16 3.33
C LEU A 123 32.17 37.20 4.29
N ASP A 124 32.50 37.18 5.60
CA ASP A 124 31.93 38.15 6.56
C ASP A 124 32.95 39.11 7.20
N ASN A 125 34.16 39.25 6.65
CA ASN A 125 35.20 40.14 7.19
C ASN A 125 35.63 41.27 6.23
N HIS A 126 34.70 41.83 5.45
CA HIS A 126 34.92 43.06 4.69
C HIS A 126 33.86 44.11 4.99
N ARG A 127 34.00 44.79 6.14
CA ARG A 127 33.44 46.14 6.31
C ARG A 127 34.40 47.03 7.10
N MET A 128 35.06 47.92 6.36
CA MET A 128 35.56 49.25 6.74
C MET A 128 36.78 49.34 7.68
N ALA A 129 37.96 49.46 7.07
CA ALA A 129 38.99 50.39 7.51
C ALA A 129 39.23 51.40 6.37
N PRO A 130 39.20 52.72 6.61
CA PRO A 130 39.55 53.70 5.60
C PRO A 130 41.08 53.72 5.36
N PRO A 131 41.54 53.96 4.12
CA PRO A 131 42.97 54.15 3.85
C PRO A 131 43.43 55.55 4.26
N ASP A 132 44.53 55.60 5.03
CA ASP A 132 45.36 56.78 5.19
C ASP A 132 46.03 57.13 3.85
N ILE A 133 45.86 58.38 3.40
CA ILE A 133 46.63 58.96 2.30
C ILE A 133 47.19 60.30 2.80
N ASP A 134 48.50 60.31 3.08
CA ASP A 134 49.33 61.51 3.20
C ASP A 134 49.74 62.02 1.81
N ASN A 135 49.52 63.30 1.53
CA ASN A 135 50.60 64.23 1.13
C ASN A 135 50.09 65.66 0.83
N ASP A 136 50.68 66.60 1.58
CA ASP A 136 51.20 67.93 1.24
C ASP A 136 50.70 68.68 -0.01
N GLU A 137 50.11 69.87 0.21
CA GLU A 137 50.63 71.13 -0.37
C GLU A 137 50.21 72.40 0.41
N LYS A 138 51.12 72.88 1.27
CA LYS A 138 51.77 74.21 1.27
C LYS A 138 50.93 75.52 1.29
N THR A 139 50.96 76.22 2.44
CA THR A 139 51.06 77.69 2.62
C THR A 139 51.25 77.92 4.13
N SER A 140 52.31 78.51 4.67
CA SER A 140 53.13 79.67 4.30
C SER A 140 54.58 79.51 4.78
#